data_AF-A0A2W6T1V7-F1
#
_entry.id   AF-A0A2W6T1V7-F1
#
_cell.length_a   1.000
_cell.length_b   1.000
_cell.length_c   1.000
_cell.angle_alpha   90.00
_cell.angle_beta   90.00
_cell.angle_gamma   90.00
#
_symmetry.space_group_name_H-M   'P 1'
#
loop_
_entity.id
_entity.type
_entity.pdbx_description
1 polymer ?
#
loop_
_entity_poly.entity_id
_entity_poly.type
_entity_poly.pdbx_seq_one_letter_code
_entity_poly.pdbx_strand_id
1 'polypeptide(L)'
;MQSNVVLWPQAALWRSIEAMTKTSVQFEMGNYEWVSERESVGFLGMTDLGEVPFLITADALCEMLNPELDGIDSETALETFVEFETDIHRIARREFVKRLGGEPPILITAADLE
;
A
#
# COMPACT_ATOMS: atom_id res chain seq x y z
N MET A 1 31.53 39.60 -13.52
CA MET A 1 32.42 38.43 -13.72
C MET A 1 32.51 37.71 -12.39
N GLN A 2 32.08 36.47 -12.16
CA GLN A 2 31.55 35.40 -13.00
C GLN A 2 30.49 34.67 -12.16
N SER A 3 29.29 34.47 -12.70
CA SER A 3 28.30 33.57 -12.10
C SER A 3 28.75 32.14 -12.35
N ASN A 4 29.15 31.43 -11.30
CA ASN A 4 29.56 30.03 -11.39
C ASN A 4 28.30 29.15 -11.50
N VAL A 5 27.75 29.06 -12.72
CA VAL A 5 26.65 28.15 -13.03
C VAL A 5 27.24 26.74 -13.10
N VAL A 6 27.09 25.98 -12.02
CA VAL A 6 27.44 24.57 -11.98
C VAL A 6 26.51 23.84 -12.95
N LEU A 7 26.98 23.58 -14.16
CA LEU A 7 26.33 22.71 -15.13
C LEU A 7 26.43 21.28 -14.62
N TRP A 8 25.47 20.87 -13.80
CA TRP A 8 25.25 19.44 -13.57
C TRP A 8 24.83 18.82 -14.91
N PRO A 9 25.41 17.68 -15.31
CA PRO A 9 24.95 16.99 -16.51
C PRO A 9 23.49 16.63 -16.33
N GLN A 10 22.62 16.97 -17.30
CA GLN A 10 21.19 16.62 -17.30
C GLN A 10 20.92 15.14 -16.94
N ALA A 11 21.87 14.25 -17.26
CA ALA A 11 21.82 12.83 -16.92
C ALA A 11 21.81 12.53 -15.40
N ALA A 12 22.45 13.36 -14.57
CA ALA A 12 22.44 13.19 -13.12
C ALA A 12 21.09 13.59 -12.50
N LEU A 13 20.44 14.62 -13.05
CA LEU A 13 19.09 15.01 -12.63
C LEU A 13 18.08 13.91 -12.98
N TRP A 14 18.18 13.32 -14.17
CA TRP A 14 17.28 12.24 -14.58
C TRP A 14 17.43 10.96 -13.75
N ARG A 15 18.66 10.55 -13.42
CA ARG A 15 18.88 9.39 -12.55
C ARG A 15 18.35 9.58 -11.13
N SER A 16 18.40 10.80 -10.61
CA SER A 16 17.82 11.13 -9.30
C SER A 16 16.28 11.18 -9.33
N ILE A 17 15.67 11.57 -10.46
CA ILE A 17 14.22 11.51 -10.64
C ILE A 17 13.76 10.05 -10.81
N GLU A 18 14.51 9.22 -11.57
CA GLU A 18 14.25 7.78 -11.71
C GLU A 18 14.32 7.03 -10.37
N ALA A 19 15.25 7.42 -9.49
CA ALA A 19 15.34 6.87 -8.13
C ALA A 19 14.18 7.31 -7.23
N MET A 20 13.65 8.54 -7.39
CA MET A 20 12.45 9.00 -6.67
C MET A 20 11.15 8.38 -7.19
N THR A 21 11.14 7.82 -8.40
CA THR A 21 9.97 7.12 -8.98
C THR A 21 9.93 5.61 -8.71
N LYS A 22 10.95 5.06 -8.04
CA LYS A 22 11.14 3.60 -7.91
C LYS A 22 10.70 2.98 -6.58
N THR A 23 9.99 3.69 -5.72
CA THR A 23 9.19 3.04 -4.67
C THR A 23 7.83 2.62 -5.24
N SER A 24 7.87 1.92 -6.37
CA SER A 24 6.69 1.33 -6.99
C SER A 24 6.46 -0.04 -6.35
N VAL A 25 5.57 -0.10 -5.36
CA VAL A 25 5.07 -1.38 -4.86
C VAL A 25 4.05 -1.94 -5.85
N GLN A 26 4.26 -3.19 -6.25
CA GLN A 26 3.37 -3.97 -7.10
C GLN A 26 2.64 -5.01 -6.26
N PHE A 27 1.44 -5.41 -6.66
CA PHE A 27 0.66 -6.39 -5.92
C PHE A 27 0.31 -7.55 -6.86
N GLU A 28 0.44 -8.76 -6.34
CA GLU A 28 0.00 -9.97 -7.04
C GLU A 28 -1.42 -10.31 -6.60
N MET A 29 -2.29 -10.53 -7.59
CA MET A 29 -3.68 -10.89 -7.33
C MET A 29 -3.75 -12.28 -6.69
N GLY A 30 -4.64 -12.46 -5.72
CA GLY A 30 -4.84 -13.76 -5.09
C GLY A 30 -3.84 -14.14 -4.01
N ASN A 31 -2.94 -13.22 -3.63
CA ASN A 31 -1.96 -13.44 -2.56
C ASN A 31 -2.43 -12.75 -1.26
N TYR A 32 -3.43 -13.35 -0.63
CA TYR A 32 -4.02 -12.85 0.61
C TYR A 32 -4.37 -13.98 1.58
N GLU A 33 -4.37 -13.68 2.88
CA GLU A 33 -4.74 -14.61 3.95
C GLU A 33 -5.41 -13.90 5.11
N TRP A 34 -6.22 -14.61 5.88
CA TRP A 34 -6.80 -14.09 7.10
C TRP A 34 -5.81 -14.18 8.27
N VAL A 35 -5.58 -13.07 8.94
CA VAL A 35 -4.68 -12.97 10.11
C VAL A 35 -5.52 -12.76 11.37
N SER A 36 -5.91 -13.87 12.01
CA SER A 36 -6.78 -13.88 13.19
C SER A 36 -6.25 -13.04 14.36
N GLU A 37 -4.93 -12.94 14.53
CA GLU A 37 -4.31 -12.18 15.62
C GLU A 37 -4.57 -10.67 15.53
N ARG A 38 -4.91 -10.17 14.34
CA ARG A 38 -5.11 -8.75 14.05
C ARG A 38 -6.46 -8.44 13.42
N GLU A 39 -7.33 -9.45 13.31
CA GLU A 39 -8.65 -9.33 12.68
C GLU A 39 -8.57 -8.60 11.33
N SER A 40 -7.63 -9.04 10.51
CA SER A 40 -7.22 -8.35 9.28
C SER A 40 -6.95 -9.34 8.15
N VAL A 41 -7.13 -8.89 6.91
CA VAL A 41 -6.63 -9.61 5.73
C VAL A 41 -5.21 -9.14 5.44
N GLY A 42 -4.27 -10.08 5.45
CA GLY A 42 -2.88 -9.88 5.09
C GLY A 42 -2.65 -10.13 3.60
N PHE A 43 -1.81 -9.33 2.97
CA PHE A 43 -1.43 -9.48 1.56
C PHE A 43 -0.02 -8.91 1.32
N LEU A 44 0.61 -9.29 0.21
CA LEU A 44 2.00 -8.94 -0.07
C LEU A 44 2.13 -7.95 -1.23
N GLY A 45 2.92 -6.90 -0.99
CA GLY A 45 3.40 -6.01 -2.03
C GLY A 45 4.87 -6.29 -2.37
N MET A 46 5.20 -6.32 -3.65
CA MET A 46 6.55 -6.49 -4.16
C MET A 46 7.21 -5.16 -4.50
N THR A 47 8.41 -4.96 -3.96
CA THR A 47 9.26 -3.79 -4.25
C THR A 47 10.63 -4.23 -4.76
N ASP A 48 11.40 -3.30 -5.31
CA ASP A 48 12.81 -3.56 -5.69
C ASP A 48 13.69 -4.00 -4.50
N LEU A 49 13.24 -3.79 -3.24
CA LEU A 49 13.96 -4.15 -2.02
C LEU A 49 13.48 -5.47 -1.40
N GLY A 50 12.41 -6.06 -1.92
CA GLY A 50 11.80 -7.30 -1.42
C GLY A 50 10.30 -7.18 -1.16
N GLU A 51 9.77 -8.23 -0.54
CA GLU A 51 8.37 -8.35 -0.13
C GLU A 51 8.07 -7.42 1.06
N VAL A 52 6.93 -6.74 0.97
CA VAL A 52 6.42 -5.85 2.01
C VAL A 52 5.04 -6.37 2.41
N PRO A 53 4.85 -6.79 3.66
CA PRO A 53 3.54 -7.23 4.12
C PRO A 53 2.63 -6.03 4.39
N PHE A 54 1.37 -6.17 3.97
CA PHE A 54 0.27 -5.25 4.22
C PHE A 54 -0.82 -5.96 4.99
N LEU A 55 -1.57 -5.20 5.77
CA LEU A 55 -2.76 -5.66 6.49
C LEU A 55 -3.87 -4.65 6.27
N ILE A 56 -5.07 -5.12 5.92
CA ILE A 56 -6.29 -4.31 5.96
C ILE A 56 -7.23 -4.87 7.02
N THR A 57 -7.72 -4.01 7.92
CA THR A 57 -8.57 -4.46 9.03
C THR A 57 -9.96 -4.87 8.55
N ALA A 58 -10.61 -5.77 9.29
CA ALA A 58 -12.01 -6.14 9.06
C ALA A 58 -12.93 -4.91 9.10
N ASP A 59 -12.69 -3.93 9.99
CA ASP A 59 -13.41 -2.66 10.01
C ASP A 59 -13.29 -1.88 8.70
N ALA A 60 -12.09 -1.79 8.12
CA ALA A 60 -11.89 -1.08 6.86
C ALA A 60 -12.62 -1.78 5.72
N LEU A 61 -12.56 -3.11 5.67
CA LEU A 61 -13.30 -3.91 4.69
C LEU A 61 -14.82 -3.77 4.89
N CYS A 62 -15.28 -3.76 6.14
CA CYS A 62 -16.67 -3.54 6.51
C CYS A 62 -17.16 -2.19 5.99
N GLU A 63 -16.40 -1.12 6.18
CA GLU A 63 -16.72 0.21 5.67
C GLU A 63 -16.76 0.28 4.14
N MET A 64 -15.84 -0.41 3.46
CA MET A 64 -15.83 -0.52 2.00
C MET A 64 -17.05 -1.28 1.46
N LEU A 65 -17.45 -2.36 2.13
CA LEU A 65 -18.61 -3.17 1.76
C LEU A 65 -19.92 -2.42 2.00
N ASN A 66 -20.11 -1.97 3.24
CA ASN A 66 -21.25 -1.17 3.65
C ASN A 66 -20.98 -0.47 5.00
N PRO A 67 -20.92 0.87 5.05
CA PRO A 67 -20.63 1.62 6.27
C PRO A 67 -21.72 1.51 7.35
N GLU A 68 -22.90 0.94 7.04
CA GLU A 68 -23.97 0.69 8.01
C GLU A 68 -23.83 -0.66 8.75
N LEU A 69 -22.86 -1.50 8.37
CA LEU A 69 -22.59 -2.77 9.05
C LEU A 69 -21.78 -2.55 10.33
N ASP A 70 -22.12 -3.30 11.38
CA ASP A 70 -21.44 -3.26 12.70
C ASP A 70 -20.15 -4.12 12.72
N GLY A 71 -19.90 -4.87 11.66
CA GLY A 71 -18.73 -5.74 11.51
C GLY A 71 -18.96 -6.85 10.49
N ILE A 72 -17.89 -7.56 10.14
CA ILE A 72 -17.90 -8.71 9.23
C ILE A 72 -17.07 -9.85 9.81
N ASP A 73 -17.44 -11.09 9.50
CA ASP A 73 -16.66 -12.28 9.86
C ASP A 73 -15.48 -12.50 8.90
N SER A 74 -14.61 -13.46 9.20
CA SER A 74 -13.39 -13.71 8.41
C SER A 74 -13.66 -14.21 6.99
N GLU A 75 -14.75 -14.94 6.75
CA GLU A 75 -15.12 -15.39 5.41
C GLU A 75 -15.58 -14.19 4.59
N THR A 76 -16.51 -13.40 5.14
CA THR A 76 -17.00 -12.17 4.52
C THR A 76 -15.86 -11.17 4.27
N ALA A 77 -14.89 -11.05 5.18
CA ALA A 77 -13.72 -10.18 5.01
C ALA A 77 -12.84 -10.61 3.82
N LEU A 78 -12.60 -11.91 3.66
CA LEU A 78 -11.84 -12.43 2.52
C LEU A 78 -12.59 -12.22 1.20
N GLU A 79 -13.90 -12.47 1.18
CA GLU A 79 -14.73 -12.22 -0.01
C GLU A 79 -14.74 -10.73 -0.40
N THR A 80 -14.89 -9.85 0.59
CA THR A 80 -14.83 -8.40 0.41
C THR A 80 -13.46 -7.98 -0.11
N PHE A 81 -12.37 -8.54 0.43
CA PHE A 81 -11.03 -8.23 -0.06
C PHE A 81 -10.90 -8.55 -1.55
N VAL A 82 -11.38 -9.71 -1.99
CA VAL A 82 -11.34 -10.12 -3.41
C VAL A 82 -12.19 -9.18 -4.28
N GLU A 83 -13.39 -8.82 -3.81
CA GLU A 83 -14.28 -7.91 -4.53
C GLU A 83 -13.64 -6.52 -4.75
N PHE A 84 -12.95 -6.01 -3.72
CA PHE A 84 -12.34 -4.67 -3.73
C PHE A 84 -10.82 -4.68 -3.93
N GLU A 85 -10.23 -5.80 -4.37
CA GLU A 85 -8.78 -6.04 -4.37
C GLU A 85 -8.01 -4.92 -5.12
N THR A 86 -8.56 -4.42 -6.22
CA THR A 86 -7.95 -3.34 -7.00
C THR A 86 -7.92 -2.01 -6.25
N ASP A 87 -8.98 -1.67 -5.54
CA ASP A 87 -9.09 -0.44 -4.75
C ASP A 87 -8.21 -0.53 -3.50
N ILE A 88 -8.20 -1.68 -2.83
CA ILE A 88 -7.31 -1.96 -1.70
C ILE A 88 -5.85 -1.83 -2.12
N HIS A 89 -5.45 -2.41 -3.26
CA HIS A 89 -4.10 -2.23 -3.81
C HIS A 89 -3.78 -0.77 -4.12
N ARG A 90 -4.76 0.03 -4.56
CA ARG A 90 -4.56 1.47 -4.80
C ARG A 90 -4.33 2.23 -3.49
N ILE A 91 -5.11 1.94 -2.45
CA ILE A 91 -4.94 2.52 -1.11
C ILE A 91 -3.59 2.09 -0.54
N ALA A 92 -3.24 0.81 -0.63
CA ALA A 92 -1.96 0.27 -0.18
C ALA A 92 -0.76 0.95 -0.84
N ARG A 93 -0.80 1.20 -2.16
CA ARG A 93 0.23 2.00 -2.85
C ARG A 93 0.37 3.40 -2.26
N ARG A 94 -0.75 4.08 -2.02
CA ARG A 94 -0.77 5.43 -1.46
C ARG A 94 -0.18 5.45 -0.05
N GLU A 95 -0.58 4.50 0.78
CA GLU A 95 -0.11 4.37 2.15
C GLU A 95 1.36 3.97 2.24
N PHE A 96 1.83 3.10 1.36
CA PHE A 96 3.24 2.77 1.21
C PHE A 96 4.09 4.01 0.93
N VAL A 97 3.62 4.91 0.05
CA VAL A 97 4.32 6.17 -0.27
C VAL A 97 4.28 7.15 0.90
N LYS A 98 3.16 7.26 1.62
CA LYS A 98 3.06 8.12 2.81
C LYS A 98 3.98 7.65 3.94
N ARG A 99 4.12 6.33 4.08
CA ARG A 99 4.86 5.67 5.16
C ARG A 99 6.25 5.22 4.72
N LEU A 100 6.86 5.84 3.71
CA LEU A 100 8.24 5.55 3.29
C LEU A 100 9.20 5.64 4.48
N GLY A 101 9.65 4.49 4.98
CA GLY A 101 10.51 4.35 6.18
C GLY A 101 9.80 3.85 7.45
N GLY A 102 8.50 3.54 7.40
CA GLY A 102 7.78 2.86 8.47
C GLY A 102 8.14 1.37 8.58
N GLU A 103 7.98 0.79 9.77
CA GLU A 103 8.19 -0.64 9.97
C GLU A 103 7.04 -1.45 9.34
N PRO A 104 7.34 -2.48 8.54
CA PRO A 104 6.32 -3.42 8.10
C PRO A 104 5.76 -4.24 9.28
N PRO A 105 4.50 -4.71 9.23
CA PRO A 105 3.56 -4.57 8.12
C PRO A 105 2.89 -3.19 8.06
N ILE A 106 2.55 -2.75 6.85
CA ILE A 106 1.77 -1.53 6.66
C ILE A 106 0.31 -1.82 6.94
N LEU A 107 -0.23 -1.18 7.97
CA LEU A 107 -1.62 -1.30 8.35
C LEU A 107 -2.48 -0.27 7.60
N ILE A 108 -3.58 -0.77 7.03
CA ILE A 108 -4.63 -0.02 6.36
C ILE A 108 -5.89 -0.16 7.22
N THR A 109 -6.43 0.97 7.63
CA THR A 109 -7.61 1.09 8.50
C THR A 109 -8.70 1.89 7.79
N ALA A 110 -9.89 1.94 8.37
CA ALA A 110 -11.00 2.77 7.90
C ALA A 110 -10.58 4.24 7.64
N ALA A 111 -9.73 4.80 8.50
CA ALA A 111 -9.22 6.16 8.36
C ALA A 111 -8.32 6.36 7.12
N ASP A 112 -7.82 5.28 6.53
CA ASP A 112 -6.99 5.32 5.33
C ASP A 112 -7.81 5.17 4.03
N LEU A 113 -9.14 5.05 4.10
CA LEU A 113 -10.02 4.91 2.93
C LEU A 113 -10.33 6.26 2.24
N GLU A 114 -10.21 7.39 2.94
CA GLU A 114 -10.52 8.75 2.44
C GLU A 114 -9.50 9.33 1.45
#